data_AF-A0AAP5HD65-F1
#
_entry.id   AF-A0AAP5HD65-F1
#
_cell.length_a   1.000
_cell.length_b   1.000
_cell.length_c   1.000
_cell.angle_alpha   90.00
_cell.angle_beta   90.00
_cell.angle_gamma   90.00
#
_symmetry.space_group_name_H-M   'P 1'
#
loop_
_entity.id
_entity.type
_entity.pdbx_description
1 polymer ?
#
loop_
_entity_poly.entity_id
_entity_poly.type
_entity_poly.pdbx_seq_one_letter_code
_entity_poly.pdbx_strand_id
1 'polypeptide(L)'
;MLGQTLAWRGRVVELDVNDRIIESPKPADVIAAIDGCRGGAGWFVNLSDDDGDIEAFAKGKGQFRLTYHDGENRFEAADTVDAATLKAALLAYLRGETGWREERAWQRKPSGKKAAEARGEPPVWAIIAVIASIALIFVITELPDSWKERLPFANSTFGVVALIFLPMAVMLIALIVNGFLKVRQAKGWAQAQGRITRSRMASRSPPAGSTIGRTENVPDVAFSFSVRGRNYQGNRVSLGNISGRFADEALKRYPVGATVTVYYDPADPDSNVLERDAPKGIVKGCGGVLAFFGVIIAGIYWAFAFGPGVLRSVAPDADVTVTLFAAGIGLAALVFFLAYRRRLKRANAWPVVPGEIVESRVEERGSSDTGPTRRSYVPIVEYRYEVAGQTYASRQVAIGLDVSGSRAIADRVVGRYPAGAKVEVHYDPANPSEAALENPTRASWALLGIAAACFAVALYTSRILH
;
A
#
# COMPACT_ATOMS: atom_id res chain seq x y z
N MET A 1 -28.84 18.20 19.57
CA MET A 1 -29.46 17.32 18.55
C MET A 1 -28.92 17.69 17.18
N LEU A 2 -27.86 17.02 16.72
CA LEU A 2 -27.49 16.93 15.30
C LEU A 2 -26.80 15.58 15.16
N GLY A 3 -27.60 14.57 14.82
CA GLY A 3 -27.13 13.22 14.52
C GLY A 3 -26.32 13.26 13.24
N GLN A 4 -25.03 12.98 13.34
CA GLN A 4 -24.23 12.61 12.17
C GLN A 4 -24.69 11.21 11.76
N THR A 5 -25.49 11.16 10.70
CA THR A 5 -25.73 9.92 9.96
C THR A 5 -24.40 9.50 9.33
N LEU A 6 -23.71 8.58 10.00
CA LEU A 6 -22.63 7.79 9.42
C LEU A 6 -23.19 7.10 8.17
N ALA A 7 -22.74 7.58 7.01
CA ALA A 7 -23.02 6.94 5.74
C ALA A 7 -22.55 5.49 5.82
N TRP A 8 -23.49 4.57 5.60
CA TRP A 8 -23.28 3.13 5.58
C TRP A 8 -22.15 2.79 4.58
N ARG A 9 -20.97 2.45 5.10
CA ARG A 9 -20.03 1.58 4.39
C ARG A 9 -20.67 0.20 4.35
N GLY A 10 -20.64 -0.48 3.21
CA GLY A 10 -21.05 -1.88 3.10
C GLY A 10 -20.10 -2.78 3.88
N ARG A 11 -20.21 -2.74 5.21
CA ARG A 11 -19.37 -3.45 6.16
C ARG A 11 -19.63 -4.93 6.03
N VAL A 12 -18.70 -5.65 5.41
CA VAL A 12 -18.76 -7.10 5.30
C VAL A 12 -18.29 -7.66 6.63
N VAL A 13 -19.23 -8.08 7.46
CA VAL A 13 -18.97 -8.73 8.74
C VAL A 13 -19.01 -10.24 8.55
N GLU A 14 -18.15 -10.95 9.25
CA GLU A 14 -18.07 -12.42 9.23
C GLU A 14 -18.08 -12.97 10.64
N LEU A 15 -18.79 -14.08 10.82
CA LEU A 15 -18.84 -14.84 12.06
C LEU A 15 -18.09 -16.15 11.86
N ASP A 16 -17.00 -16.36 12.58
CA ASP A 16 -16.28 -17.62 12.68
C ASP A 16 -16.59 -18.29 14.02
N VAL A 17 -17.09 -19.52 13.97
CA VAL A 17 -17.38 -20.34 15.15
C VAL A 17 -16.64 -21.67 15.00
N ASN A 18 -15.51 -21.83 15.69
CA ASN A 18 -14.68 -23.03 15.61
C ASN A 18 -14.34 -23.45 14.17
N ASP A 19 -13.78 -22.52 13.40
CA ASP A 19 -13.39 -22.69 12.00
C ASP A 19 -14.58 -22.84 11.02
N ARG A 20 -15.81 -22.56 11.47
CA ARG A 20 -17.01 -22.47 10.62
C ARG A 20 -17.35 -20.99 10.40
N ILE A 21 -17.09 -20.51 9.19
CA ILE A 21 -17.36 -19.13 8.79
C ILE A 21 -18.80 -19.00 8.24
N ILE A 22 -19.50 -17.97 8.69
CA ILE A 22 -20.79 -17.51 8.18
C ILE A 22 -20.56 -16.11 7.62
N GLU A 23 -20.66 -15.99 6.29
CA GLU A 23 -20.56 -14.72 5.57
C GLU A 23 -21.85 -13.91 5.77
N SER A 24 -21.72 -12.62 6.10
CA SER A 24 -22.86 -11.73 6.40
C SER A 24 -23.80 -12.30 7.48
N PRO A 25 -23.28 -12.57 8.70
CA PRO A 25 -24.03 -13.23 9.75
C PRO A 25 -25.19 -12.36 10.22
N LYS A 26 -26.33 -13.01 10.50
CA LYS A 26 -27.49 -12.35 11.12
C LYS A 26 -27.36 -12.40 12.63
N PRO A 27 -28.07 -11.52 13.36
CA PRO A 27 -28.13 -11.58 14.83
C PRO A 27 -28.47 -12.97 15.39
N ALA A 28 -29.33 -13.71 14.69
CA ALA A 28 -29.70 -15.07 15.06
C ALA A 28 -28.53 -16.05 15.01
N ASP A 29 -27.60 -15.89 14.06
CA ASP A 29 -26.42 -16.76 13.90
C ASP A 29 -25.45 -16.55 15.07
N VAL A 30 -25.25 -15.31 15.51
CA VAL A 30 -24.43 -14.96 16.67
C VAL A 30 -25.02 -15.56 17.95
N ILE A 31 -26.34 -15.43 18.15
CA ILE A 31 -27.03 -15.99 19.31
C ILE A 31 -26.90 -17.51 19.33
N ALA A 32 -27.19 -18.17 18.20
CA ALA A 32 -27.10 -19.61 18.05
C ALA A 32 -25.67 -20.14 18.28
N ALA A 33 -24.64 -19.41 17.84
CA ALA A 33 -23.25 -19.77 18.06
C ALA A 33 -22.90 -19.85 19.56
N ILE A 34 -23.35 -18.86 20.33
CA ILE A 34 -23.05 -18.75 21.77
C ILE A 34 -23.88 -19.74 22.58
N ASP A 35 -25.17 -19.91 22.24
CA ASP A 35 -26.04 -20.90 22.88
C ASP A 35 -25.61 -22.35 22.60
N GLY A 36 -24.99 -22.57 21.44
CA GLY A 36 -24.38 -23.85 21.08
C GLY A 36 -23.07 -24.16 21.80
N CYS A 37 -22.51 -23.23 22.59
CA CYS A 37 -21.25 -23.43 23.29
C CYS A 37 -21.38 -24.50 24.39
N ARG A 38 -20.74 -25.66 24.19
CA ARG A 38 -20.71 -26.75 25.19
C ARG A 38 -19.56 -26.65 26.20
N GLY A 39 -18.83 -25.52 26.22
CA GLY A 39 -17.73 -25.28 27.17
C GLY A 39 -16.49 -26.15 26.99
N GLY A 40 -16.28 -26.73 25.80
CA GLY A 40 -15.09 -27.53 25.49
C GLY A 40 -13.82 -26.68 25.43
N ALA A 41 -12.70 -27.23 25.90
CA ALA A 41 -11.38 -26.62 25.72
C ALA A 41 -11.11 -26.44 24.22
N GLY A 42 -10.96 -25.19 23.78
CA GLY A 42 -10.75 -24.84 22.37
C GLY A 42 -11.95 -24.18 21.67
N TRP A 43 -13.12 -24.06 22.32
CA TRP A 43 -14.23 -23.33 21.74
C TRP A 43 -13.90 -21.83 21.61
N PHE A 44 -14.11 -21.26 20.42
CA PHE A 44 -14.02 -19.82 20.19
C PHE A 44 -15.10 -19.33 19.23
N VAL A 45 -15.36 -18.03 19.30
CA VAL A 45 -16.17 -17.28 18.34
C VAL A 45 -15.42 -16.01 17.98
N ASN A 46 -15.40 -15.63 16.71
CA ASN A 46 -14.83 -14.39 16.22
C ASN A 46 -15.82 -13.68 15.30
N LEU A 47 -16.05 -12.40 15.52
CA LEU A 47 -16.79 -11.53 14.63
C LEU A 47 -15.81 -10.50 14.07
N SER A 48 -15.53 -10.56 12.78
CA SER A 48 -14.50 -9.73 12.14
C SER A 48 -15.07 -8.94 10.96
N ASP A 49 -14.46 -7.79 10.68
CA ASP A 49 -14.71 -6.95 9.52
C ASP A 49 -13.36 -6.44 8.94
N ASP A 50 -13.42 -5.50 7.99
CA ASP A 50 -12.23 -4.90 7.38
C ASP A 50 -11.43 -3.99 8.35
N ASP A 51 -12.06 -3.51 9.43
CA ASP A 51 -11.54 -2.50 10.36
C ASP A 51 -11.06 -3.11 11.70
N GLY A 52 -11.33 -4.38 11.97
CA GLY A 52 -10.96 -5.05 13.22
C GLY A 52 -11.73 -6.34 13.48
N ASP A 53 -11.70 -6.80 14.72
CA ASP A 53 -12.42 -8.00 15.15
C ASP A 53 -12.81 -7.95 16.63
N ILE A 54 -13.74 -8.80 17.02
CA ILE A 54 -14.08 -9.10 18.40
C ILE A 54 -14.17 -10.63 18.53
N GLU A 55 -13.36 -11.19 19.42
CA GLU A 55 -13.21 -12.63 19.55
C GLU A 55 -13.41 -13.05 21.02
N ALA A 56 -13.92 -14.26 21.23
CA ALA A 56 -14.10 -14.81 22.56
C ALA A 56 -13.72 -16.29 22.62
N PHE A 57 -13.03 -16.67 23.70
CA PHE A 57 -12.60 -18.04 23.97
C PHE A 57 -13.29 -18.57 25.23
N ALA A 58 -13.81 -19.80 25.19
CA ALA A 58 -14.35 -20.44 26.38
C ALA A 58 -13.25 -20.71 27.41
N LYS A 59 -13.47 -20.32 28.67
CA LYS A 59 -12.54 -20.54 29.79
C LYS A 59 -13.09 -21.51 30.85
N GLY A 60 -14.35 -21.92 30.75
CA GLY A 60 -15.04 -22.80 31.70
C GLY A 60 -16.56 -22.80 31.50
N LYS A 61 -17.33 -23.30 32.49
CA LYS A 61 -18.81 -23.34 32.45
C LYS A 61 -19.41 -21.94 32.30
N GLY A 62 -19.69 -21.53 31.07
CA GLY A 62 -20.40 -20.28 30.75
C GLY A 62 -19.58 -18.99 30.87
N GLN A 63 -18.25 -19.11 31.03
CA GLN A 63 -17.34 -17.96 31.09
C GLN A 63 -16.43 -17.90 29.86
N PHE A 64 -16.26 -16.68 29.36
CA PHE A 64 -15.55 -16.40 28.12
C PHE A 64 -14.48 -15.33 28.36
N ARG A 65 -13.30 -15.55 27.80
CA ARG A 65 -12.29 -14.50 27.66
C ARG A 65 -12.63 -13.72 26.40
N LEU A 66 -12.87 -12.42 26.53
CA LEU A 66 -13.20 -11.52 25.42
C LEU A 66 -11.99 -10.68 25.03
N THR A 67 -11.71 -10.61 23.74
CA THR A 67 -10.67 -9.77 23.15
C THR A 67 -11.26 -9.02 21.95
N TYR A 68 -10.72 -7.85 21.64
CA TYR A 68 -11.03 -7.18 20.38
C TYR A 68 -9.79 -6.53 19.78
N HIS A 69 -9.80 -6.38 18.47
CA HIS A 69 -8.78 -5.68 17.70
C HIS A 69 -9.41 -4.47 17.00
N ASP A 70 -8.81 -3.30 17.11
CA ASP A 70 -9.28 -2.05 16.47
C ASP A 70 -8.60 -1.76 15.11
N GLY A 71 -7.95 -2.77 14.55
CA GLY A 71 -7.11 -2.67 13.35
C GLY A 71 -5.63 -2.40 13.65
N GLU A 72 -5.30 -1.86 14.82
CA GLU A 72 -3.92 -1.51 15.20
C GLU A 72 -3.44 -2.17 16.50
N ASN A 73 -4.34 -2.35 17.46
CA ASN A 73 -4.06 -2.78 18.82
C ASN A 73 -5.01 -3.89 19.22
N ARG A 74 -4.48 -4.88 19.94
CA ARG A 74 -5.28 -5.91 20.61
C ARG A 74 -5.58 -5.49 22.04
N PHE A 75 -6.83 -5.64 22.42
CA PHE A 75 -7.33 -5.38 23.76
C PHE A 75 -7.91 -6.66 24.33
N GLU A 76 -7.53 -7.00 25.56
CA GLU A 76 -8.10 -8.13 26.30
C GLU A 76 -8.92 -7.59 27.47
N ALA A 77 -10.13 -8.11 27.64
CA ALA A 77 -10.96 -7.76 28.79
C ALA A 77 -10.22 -8.18 30.07
N ALA A 78 -10.19 -7.30 31.07
CA ALA A 78 -9.51 -7.59 32.33
C ALA A 78 -10.08 -8.85 33.02
N ASP A 79 -11.40 -9.04 32.90
CA ASP A 79 -12.15 -10.15 33.48
C ASP A 79 -12.85 -10.98 32.39
N THR A 80 -13.19 -12.23 32.73
CA THR A 80 -14.04 -13.07 31.89
C THR A 80 -15.48 -12.61 31.92
N VAL A 81 -16.18 -12.79 30.80
CA VAL A 81 -17.56 -12.38 30.59
C VAL A 81 -18.49 -13.60 30.57
N ASP A 82 -19.75 -13.41 30.93
CA ASP A 82 -20.77 -14.44 30.78
C ASP A 82 -21.35 -14.47 29.35
N ALA A 83 -22.20 -15.46 29.05
CA ALA A 83 -22.82 -15.62 27.74
C ALA A 83 -23.71 -14.43 27.35
N ALA A 84 -24.40 -13.82 28.31
CA ALA A 84 -25.30 -12.69 28.05
C ALA A 84 -24.52 -11.45 27.63
N THR A 85 -23.44 -11.15 28.36
CA THR A 85 -22.54 -10.03 28.07
C THR A 85 -21.80 -10.26 26.76
N LEU A 86 -21.37 -11.51 26.48
CA LEU A 86 -20.75 -11.86 25.21
C LEU A 86 -21.71 -11.62 24.02
N LYS A 87 -22.97 -12.07 24.13
CA LYS A 87 -24.01 -11.82 23.11
C LYS A 87 -24.21 -10.32 22.87
N ALA A 88 -24.34 -9.54 23.94
CA ALA A 88 -24.55 -8.10 23.84
C ALA A 88 -23.39 -7.43 23.07
N ALA A 89 -22.14 -7.75 23.42
CA ALA A 89 -20.96 -7.19 22.78
C ALA A 89 -20.86 -7.59 21.29
N LEU A 90 -21.07 -8.86 20.96
CA LEU A 90 -21.00 -9.35 19.57
C LEU A 90 -22.13 -8.78 18.70
N LEU A 91 -23.34 -8.63 19.26
CA LEU A 91 -24.46 -8.01 18.54
C LEU A 91 -24.27 -6.51 18.35
N ALA A 92 -23.70 -5.81 19.34
CA ALA A 92 -23.34 -4.39 19.21
C ALA A 92 -22.25 -4.22 18.14
N TYR A 93 -21.22 -5.06 18.17
CA TYR A 93 -20.23 -5.11 17.11
C TYR A 93 -20.89 -5.37 15.77
N LEU A 94 -21.79 -6.36 15.61
CA LEU A 94 -22.45 -6.65 14.33
C LEU A 94 -23.21 -5.44 13.76
N ARG A 95 -23.82 -4.62 14.62
CA ARG A 95 -24.52 -3.38 14.23
C ARG A 95 -23.60 -2.20 13.90
N GLY A 96 -22.29 -2.34 14.09
CA GLY A 96 -21.33 -1.25 13.87
C GLY A 96 -21.27 -0.26 15.03
N GLU A 97 -21.82 -0.63 16.18
CA GLU A 97 -21.73 0.20 17.39
C GLU A 97 -20.33 0.05 18.01
N THR A 98 -19.81 1.12 18.60
CA THR A 98 -18.52 1.12 19.30
C THR A 98 -18.65 1.31 20.81
N GLY A 99 -19.85 1.62 21.31
CA GLY A 99 -20.09 1.93 22.73
C GLY A 99 -19.71 0.80 23.69
N TRP A 100 -19.80 -0.46 23.25
CA TRP A 100 -19.37 -1.64 24.02
C TRP A 100 -17.87 -1.64 24.39
N ARG A 101 -17.06 -0.81 23.73
CA ARG A 101 -15.64 -0.61 24.04
C ARG A 101 -15.43 0.19 25.33
N GLU A 102 -16.35 1.07 25.69
CA GLU A 102 -16.24 1.92 26.88
C GLU A 102 -16.89 1.27 28.12
N GLU A 103 -17.75 0.28 27.91
CA GLU A 103 -18.49 -0.42 28.97
C GLU A 103 -17.62 -1.27 29.90
N ARG A 104 -16.33 -1.46 29.60
CA ARG A 104 -15.45 -2.31 30.41
C ARG A 104 -13.98 -1.91 30.39
N ALA A 105 -13.26 -2.36 31.40
CA ALA A 105 -11.82 -2.20 31.49
C ALA A 105 -11.09 -3.15 30.53
N TRP A 106 -10.33 -2.56 29.62
CA TRP A 106 -9.52 -3.28 28.63
C TRP A 106 -8.04 -3.13 28.94
N GLN A 107 -7.32 -4.25 28.93
CA GLN A 107 -5.87 -4.25 28.97
C GLN A 107 -5.35 -4.22 27.53
N ARG A 108 -4.71 -3.11 27.15
CA ARG A 108 -4.00 -3.01 25.88
C ARG A 108 -2.83 -3.99 25.93
N LYS A 109 -2.80 -4.95 24.99
CA LYS A 109 -1.62 -5.76 24.73
C LYS A 109 -0.87 -5.10 23.57
N PRO A 110 0.18 -4.30 23.83
CA PRO A 110 0.95 -3.73 22.75
C PRO A 110 1.72 -4.85 22.05
N SER A 111 1.25 -5.25 20.87
CA SER A 111 2.13 -5.82 19.86
C SER A 111 2.89 -4.65 19.22
N GLY A 112 3.88 -4.11 19.95
CA GLY A 112 4.62 -2.91 19.53
C GLY A 112 5.29 -3.04 18.16
N LYS A 113 5.56 -4.27 17.71
CA LYS A 113 6.07 -4.55 16.36
C LYS A 113 4.98 -4.46 15.28
N LYS A 114 3.77 -4.98 15.50
CA LYS A 114 2.71 -4.97 14.48
C LYS A 114 2.18 -3.57 14.17
N ALA A 115 2.02 -2.72 15.18
CA ALA A 115 1.48 -1.37 14.97
C ALA A 115 2.42 -0.49 14.13
N ALA A 116 3.74 -0.57 14.35
CA ALA A 116 4.72 0.15 13.52
C ALA A 116 4.84 -0.45 12.10
N GLU A 117 4.76 -1.78 11.97
CA GLU A 117 4.76 -2.46 10.67
C GLU A 117 3.50 -2.17 9.83
N ALA A 118 2.33 -2.07 10.46
CA ALA A 118 1.06 -1.79 9.79
C ALA A 118 0.97 -0.35 9.30
N ARG A 119 1.55 0.63 10.02
CA ARG A 119 1.63 2.04 9.60
C ARG A 119 2.64 2.30 8.47
N GLY A 120 3.48 1.31 8.12
CA GLY A 120 4.52 1.47 7.11
C GLY A 120 5.64 2.44 7.53
N GLU A 121 5.82 2.67 8.83
CA GLU A 121 6.83 3.61 9.33
C GLU A 121 8.24 3.02 9.09
N PRO A 122 9.16 3.78 8.48
CA PRO A 122 10.54 3.35 8.35
C PRO A 122 11.17 3.17 9.73
N PRO A 123 12.05 2.17 9.93
CA PRO A 123 12.64 1.94 11.23
C PRO A 123 13.48 3.15 11.66
N VAL A 124 13.49 3.46 12.96
CA VAL A 124 14.16 4.66 13.52
C VAL A 124 15.62 4.79 13.06
N TRP A 125 16.35 3.69 13.00
CA TRP A 125 17.75 3.69 12.53
C TRP A 125 17.89 4.13 11.06
N ALA A 126 16.91 3.83 10.19
CA ALA A 126 16.92 4.25 8.80
C ALA A 126 16.66 5.76 8.68
N ILE A 127 15.76 6.30 9.50
CA ILE A 127 15.52 7.74 9.58
C ILE A 127 16.80 8.46 10.04
N ILE A 128 17.45 7.96 11.10
CA ILE A 128 18.72 8.49 11.59
C ILE A 128 19.79 8.43 10.49
N ALA A 129 19.90 7.33 9.75
CA ALA A 129 20.86 7.20 8.65
C ALA A 129 20.62 8.23 7.54
N VAL A 130 19.36 8.49 7.17
CA VAL A 130 19.01 9.51 6.17
C VAL A 130 19.34 10.91 6.70
N ILE A 131 18.96 11.23 7.95
CA ILE A 131 19.29 12.52 8.57
C ILE A 131 20.81 12.72 8.64
N ALA A 132 21.56 11.70 9.05
CA ALA A 132 23.02 11.73 9.09
C ALA A 132 23.62 11.91 7.69
N SER A 133 23.06 11.28 6.66
CA SER A 133 23.51 11.46 5.29
C SER A 133 23.29 12.88 4.78
N ILE A 134 22.17 13.52 5.15
CA ILE A 134 21.87 14.92 4.81
C ILE A 134 22.81 15.86 5.58
N ALA A 135 23.00 15.63 6.88
CA ALA A 135 23.94 16.39 7.69
C ALA A 135 25.38 16.29 7.15
N LEU A 136 25.77 15.11 6.64
CA LEU A 136 27.07 14.90 5.99
C LEU A 136 27.23 15.76 4.72
N ILE A 137 26.16 16.04 3.98
CA ILE A 137 26.19 16.99 2.85
C ILE A 137 26.64 18.34 3.34
N PHE A 138 25.95 18.89 4.36
CA PHE A 138 26.27 20.20 4.91
C PHE A 138 27.69 20.26 5.49
N VAL A 139 28.12 19.23 6.20
CA VAL A 139 29.49 19.16 6.72
C VAL A 139 30.49 19.20 5.57
N ILE A 140 30.30 18.41 4.51
CA ILE A 140 31.24 18.38 3.37
C ILE A 140 31.24 19.69 2.59
N THR A 141 30.08 20.35 2.42
CA THR A 141 29.99 21.64 1.72
C THR A 141 30.64 22.78 2.50
N GLU A 142 30.58 22.75 3.82
CA GLU A 142 31.16 23.77 4.72
C GLU A 142 32.63 23.49 5.11
N LEU A 143 33.22 22.37 4.69
CA LEU A 143 34.64 22.08 4.95
C LEU A 143 35.55 23.15 4.31
N PRO A 144 36.66 23.55 4.97
CA PRO A 144 37.67 24.41 4.36
C PRO A 144 38.25 23.77 3.09
N ASP A 145 38.65 24.59 2.11
CA ASP A 145 39.14 24.10 0.82
C ASP A 145 40.38 23.20 0.96
N SER A 146 41.25 23.48 1.92
CA SER A 146 42.43 22.66 2.24
C SER A 146 42.07 21.23 2.69
N TRP A 147 40.88 21.03 3.25
CA TRP A 147 40.35 19.71 3.60
C TRP A 147 39.66 19.04 2.41
N LYS A 148 38.93 19.81 1.60
CA LYS A 148 38.29 19.30 0.38
C LYS A 148 39.31 18.82 -0.66
N GLU A 149 40.46 19.48 -0.76
CA GLU A 149 41.57 19.06 -1.64
C GLU A 149 42.16 17.69 -1.25
N ARG A 150 42.08 17.30 0.03
CA ARG A 150 42.50 15.96 0.50
C ARG A 150 41.47 14.88 0.20
N LEU A 151 40.23 15.25 -0.09
CA LEU A 151 39.17 14.33 -0.45
C LEU A 151 39.10 14.23 -1.98
N PRO A 152 39.48 13.08 -2.58
CA PRO A 152 39.61 12.95 -4.04
C PRO A 152 38.28 13.17 -4.80
N PHE A 153 37.14 13.12 -4.09
CA PHE A 153 35.82 13.32 -4.65
C PHE A 153 35.23 14.71 -4.35
N ALA A 154 35.60 15.39 -3.26
CA ALA A 154 34.85 16.54 -2.74
C ALA A 154 34.78 17.73 -3.71
N ASN A 155 35.84 17.96 -4.48
CA ASN A 155 35.90 19.02 -5.50
C ASN A 155 35.63 18.54 -6.92
N SER A 156 35.28 17.26 -7.10
CA SER A 156 34.98 16.70 -8.41
C SER A 156 33.49 16.79 -8.73
N THR A 157 33.16 16.93 -10.01
CA THR A 157 31.77 16.79 -10.51
C THR A 157 31.14 15.48 -10.04
N PHE A 158 31.94 14.41 -9.96
CA PHE A 158 31.51 13.11 -9.44
C PHE A 158 31.06 13.20 -7.97
N GLY A 159 31.85 13.82 -7.10
CA GLY A 159 31.53 13.90 -5.68
C GLY A 159 30.33 14.78 -5.38
N VAL A 160 30.12 15.87 -6.11
CA VAL A 160 28.92 16.70 -5.98
C VAL A 160 27.66 15.90 -6.37
N VAL A 161 27.70 15.19 -7.51
CA VAL A 161 26.59 14.33 -7.95
C VAL A 161 26.35 13.22 -6.92
N ALA A 162 27.41 12.54 -6.45
CA ALA A 162 27.30 11.50 -5.45
C ALA A 162 26.68 12.00 -4.12
N LEU A 163 27.01 13.23 -3.72
CA LEU A 163 26.49 13.85 -2.49
C LEU A 163 24.99 14.16 -2.58
N ILE A 164 24.52 14.64 -3.74
CA ILE A 164 23.09 14.89 -4.00
C ILE A 164 22.28 13.59 -3.91
N PHE A 165 22.80 12.49 -4.46
CA PHE A 165 22.12 11.20 -4.47
C PHE A 165 22.37 10.36 -3.22
N LEU A 166 23.25 10.80 -2.31
CA LEU A 166 23.63 10.06 -1.11
C LEU A 166 22.44 9.73 -0.20
N PRO A 167 21.53 10.68 0.16
CA PRO A 167 20.40 10.36 1.02
C PRO A 167 19.44 9.35 0.41
N MET A 168 19.22 9.44 -0.90
CA MET A 168 18.40 8.48 -1.63
C MET A 168 19.04 7.09 -1.64
N ALA A 169 20.35 7.00 -1.89
CA ALA A 169 21.08 5.74 -1.85
C ALA A 169 21.07 5.11 -0.45
N VAL A 170 21.30 5.91 0.60
CA VAL A 170 21.24 5.47 2.00
C VAL A 170 19.85 4.97 2.36
N MET A 171 18.79 5.67 1.95
CA MET A 171 17.42 5.24 2.17
C MET A 171 17.12 3.90 1.47
N LEU A 172 17.51 3.75 0.20
CA LEU A 172 17.29 2.50 -0.55
C LEU A 172 18.03 1.32 0.09
N ILE A 173 19.29 1.52 0.49
CA ILE A 173 20.09 0.50 1.19
C ILE A 173 19.44 0.16 2.54
N ALA A 174 18.99 1.17 3.29
CA ALA A 174 18.35 0.96 4.59
C ALA A 174 17.06 0.12 4.48
N LEU A 175 16.22 0.38 3.47
CA LEU A 175 15.02 -0.41 3.20
C LEU A 175 15.37 -1.86 2.85
N ILE A 176 16.39 -2.08 2.03
CA ILE A 176 16.87 -3.42 1.66
C ILE A 176 17.38 -4.15 2.91
N VAL A 177 18.27 -3.53 3.69
CA VAL A 177 18.82 -4.09 4.92
C VAL A 177 17.72 -4.41 5.92
N ASN A 178 16.74 -3.52 6.11
CA ASN A 178 15.59 -3.78 6.97
C ASN A 178 14.82 -5.05 6.55
N GLY A 179 14.54 -5.20 5.25
CA GLY A 179 13.92 -6.40 4.71
C GLY A 179 14.73 -7.67 5.00
N PHE A 180 16.04 -7.63 4.79
CA PHE A 180 16.94 -8.76 5.09
C PHE A 180 17.01 -9.08 6.59
N LEU A 181 17.01 -8.08 7.47
CA LEU A 181 16.99 -8.28 8.91
C LEU A 181 15.71 -9.00 9.36
N LYS A 182 14.55 -8.64 8.81
CA LYS A 182 13.28 -9.33 9.09
C LYS A 182 13.30 -10.79 8.64
N VAL A 183 13.81 -11.06 7.44
CA VAL A 183 13.96 -12.44 6.94
C VAL A 183 14.90 -13.24 7.82
N ARG A 184 16.02 -12.65 8.27
CA ARG A 184 16.96 -13.32 9.18
C ARG A 184 16.32 -13.66 10.53
N GLN A 185 15.49 -12.77 11.07
CA GLN A 185 14.74 -13.03 12.30
C GLN A 185 13.74 -14.18 12.11
N ALA A 186 13.03 -14.20 10.98
CA ALA A 186 12.03 -15.22 10.67
C ALA A 186 12.61 -16.62 10.41
N LYS A 187 13.91 -16.74 10.10
CA LYS A 187 14.58 -18.06 9.98
C LYS A 187 14.53 -18.87 11.27
N GLY A 188 14.51 -18.20 12.42
CA GLY A 188 14.44 -18.84 13.75
C GLY A 188 13.02 -19.19 14.21
N TRP A 189 12.00 -18.88 13.41
CA TRP A 189 10.60 -19.11 13.80
C TRP A 189 10.25 -20.59 13.84
N ALA A 190 9.46 -20.96 14.86
CA ALA A 190 8.94 -22.31 15.02
C ALA A 190 7.82 -22.59 14.01
N GLN A 191 7.48 -23.86 13.87
CA GLN A 191 6.49 -24.34 12.90
C GLN A 191 5.33 -25.02 13.62
N ALA A 192 4.11 -24.73 13.18
CA ALA A 192 2.90 -25.42 13.58
C ALA A 192 2.06 -25.78 12.35
N GLN A 193 1.29 -26.84 12.45
CA GLN A 193 0.26 -27.12 11.45
C GLN A 193 -0.93 -26.19 11.69
N GLY A 194 -1.39 -25.56 10.62
CA GLY A 194 -2.57 -24.73 10.60
C GLY A 194 -3.48 -25.10 9.45
N ARG A 195 -4.63 -24.44 9.40
CA ARG A 195 -5.63 -24.62 8.33
C ARG A 195 -6.02 -23.26 7.79
N ILE A 196 -6.11 -23.16 6.45
CA ILE A 196 -6.66 -21.98 5.82
C ILE A 196 -8.16 -21.93 6.11
N THR A 197 -8.59 -20.85 6.77
CA THR A 197 -9.99 -20.59 7.08
C THR A 197 -10.62 -19.68 6.03
N ARG A 198 -9.85 -18.75 5.45
CA ARG A 198 -10.32 -17.80 4.43
C ARG A 198 -9.27 -17.61 3.34
N SER A 199 -9.70 -17.50 2.09
CA SER A 199 -8.81 -17.21 0.96
C SER A 199 -9.60 -16.53 -0.14
N ARG A 200 -9.50 -15.19 -0.18
CA ARG A 200 -10.18 -14.37 -1.18
C ARG A 200 -9.38 -13.12 -1.50
N MET A 201 -9.81 -12.43 -2.56
CA MET A 201 -9.30 -11.09 -2.83
C MET A 201 -9.97 -10.10 -1.90
N ALA A 202 -9.17 -9.29 -1.21
CA ALA A 202 -9.65 -8.15 -0.44
C ALA A 202 -9.13 -6.85 -1.05
N SER A 203 -9.94 -5.81 -0.96
CA SER A 203 -9.59 -4.49 -1.45
C SER A 203 -9.31 -3.59 -0.26
N ARG A 204 -8.06 -3.17 -0.10
CA ARG A 204 -7.67 -2.18 0.91
C ARG A 204 -7.74 -0.80 0.31
N SER A 205 -8.71 -0.03 0.80
CA SER A 205 -8.84 1.37 0.45
C SER A 205 -8.00 2.23 1.40
N PRO A 206 -7.26 3.22 0.88
CA PRO A 206 -6.46 4.12 1.70
C PRO A 206 -7.28 4.87 2.75
N PRO A 207 -6.69 5.22 3.90
CA PRO A 207 -7.36 6.06 4.90
C PRO A 207 -7.88 7.37 4.29
N ALA A 208 -9.02 7.83 4.79
CA ALA A 208 -9.62 9.11 4.39
C ALA A 208 -8.62 10.25 4.63
N GLY A 209 -8.45 11.14 3.65
CA GLY A 209 -7.48 12.24 3.71
C GLY A 209 -6.04 11.89 3.26
N SER A 210 -5.74 10.64 2.88
CA SER A 210 -4.43 10.33 2.29
C SER A 210 -4.35 10.77 0.81
N THR A 211 -3.31 11.52 0.46
CA THR A 211 -3.19 12.27 -0.80
C THR A 211 -2.91 11.38 -2.04
N ILE A 212 -2.54 10.11 -1.86
CA ILE A 212 -1.85 9.29 -2.89
C ILE A 212 -2.49 7.90 -3.10
N GLY A 213 -3.48 7.52 -2.29
CA GLY A 213 -3.84 6.12 -2.18
C GLY A 213 -4.70 5.60 -3.34
N ARG A 214 -4.23 4.55 -4.02
CA ARG A 214 -5.04 3.69 -4.88
C ARG A 214 -5.68 2.60 -4.03
N THR A 215 -6.87 2.13 -4.39
CA THR A 215 -7.40 0.88 -3.83
C THR A 215 -6.44 -0.24 -4.21
N GLU A 216 -5.84 -0.89 -3.21
CA GLU A 216 -4.93 -2.00 -3.41
C GLU A 216 -5.67 -3.31 -3.21
N ASN A 217 -5.72 -4.13 -4.26
CA ASN A 217 -6.19 -5.51 -4.13
C ASN A 217 -5.06 -6.35 -3.53
N VAL A 218 -5.32 -7.00 -2.41
CA VAL A 218 -4.39 -7.83 -1.66
C VAL A 218 -5.01 -9.20 -1.41
N PRO A 219 -4.22 -10.28 -1.35
CA PRO A 219 -4.76 -11.58 -0.97
C PRO A 219 -5.09 -11.56 0.52
N ASP A 220 -6.37 -11.76 0.86
CA ASP A 220 -6.82 -11.98 2.23
C ASP A 220 -6.90 -13.47 2.47
N VAL A 221 -5.82 -13.99 3.06
CA VAL A 221 -5.67 -15.39 3.43
C VAL A 221 -5.62 -15.45 4.95
N ALA A 222 -6.71 -15.89 5.57
CA ALA A 222 -6.77 -16.14 7.00
C ALA A 222 -6.53 -17.63 7.30
N PHE A 223 -5.86 -17.90 8.41
CA PHE A 223 -5.54 -19.24 8.86
C PHE A 223 -5.58 -19.35 10.38
N SER A 224 -5.91 -20.53 10.87
CA SER A 224 -5.88 -20.88 12.29
C SER A 224 -4.80 -21.93 12.56
N PHE A 225 -4.17 -21.87 13.73
CA PHE A 225 -3.18 -22.86 14.18
C PHE A 225 -3.16 -22.96 15.70
N SER A 226 -2.66 -24.06 16.25
CA SER A 226 -2.62 -24.29 17.69
C SER A 226 -1.19 -24.45 18.20
N VAL A 227 -0.85 -23.73 19.27
CA VAL A 227 0.44 -23.85 19.97
C VAL A 227 0.17 -24.12 21.44
N ARG A 228 0.68 -25.26 21.96
CA ARG A 228 0.51 -25.67 23.37
C ARG A 228 -0.95 -25.65 23.85
N GLY A 229 -1.89 -26.07 22.99
CA GLY A 229 -3.33 -26.10 23.31
C GLY A 229 -4.06 -24.76 23.25
N ARG A 230 -3.38 -23.69 22.80
CA ARG A 230 -3.99 -22.38 22.54
C ARG A 230 -4.09 -22.14 21.04
N ASN A 231 -5.26 -21.73 20.58
CA ASN A 231 -5.50 -21.40 19.18
C ASN A 231 -5.09 -19.96 18.88
N TYR A 232 -4.49 -19.77 17.72
CA TYR A 232 -4.02 -18.51 17.18
C TYR A 232 -4.55 -18.37 15.76
N GLN A 233 -4.76 -17.12 15.34
CA GLN A 233 -5.14 -16.79 13.97
C GLN A 233 -4.11 -15.86 13.35
N GLY A 234 -4.02 -15.91 12.03
CA GLY A 234 -3.14 -15.07 11.23
C GLY A 234 -3.77 -14.76 9.88
N ASN A 235 -3.37 -13.64 9.30
CA ASN A 235 -3.82 -13.19 7.99
C ASN A 235 -2.65 -12.77 7.07
N ARG A 236 -1.41 -13.11 7.46
CA ARG A 236 -0.20 -12.74 6.73
C ARG A 236 0.33 -13.93 5.93
N VAL A 237 0.27 -13.83 4.61
CA VAL A 237 0.89 -14.84 3.73
C VAL A 237 2.41 -14.77 3.81
N SER A 238 3.01 -13.57 3.75
CA SER A 238 4.47 -13.40 3.80
C SER A 238 4.91 -12.27 4.76
N LEU A 239 6.22 -12.14 4.97
CA LEU A 239 6.81 -11.05 5.77
C LEU A 239 6.60 -9.65 5.15
N GLY A 240 6.24 -9.57 3.87
CA GLY A 240 5.84 -8.33 3.19
C GLY A 240 4.42 -8.38 2.64
N ASN A 241 3.90 -7.22 2.22
CA ASN A 241 2.63 -7.16 1.51
C ASN A 241 2.80 -7.78 0.13
N ILE A 242 1.96 -8.77 -0.20
CA ILE A 242 1.84 -9.29 -1.56
C ILE A 242 1.03 -8.26 -2.34
N SER A 243 1.63 -7.69 -3.38
CA SER A 243 0.93 -6.75 -4.26
C SER A 243 -0.11 -7.47 -5.12
N GLY A 244 -1.14 -6.74 -5.57
CA GLY A 244 -2.24 -7.28 -6.39
C GLY A 244 -1.81 -8.14 -7.57
N ARG A 245 -0.65 -7.85 -8.19
CA ARG A 245 -0.12 -8.63 -9.31
C ARG A 245 0.17 -10.10 -8.96
N PHE A 246 0.52 -10.40 -7.72
CA PHE A 246 0.83 -11.76 -7.24
C PHE A 246 -0.26 -12.31 -6.30
N ALA A 247 -1.32 -11.54 -6.08
CA ALA A 247 -2.38 -11.90 -5.15
C ALA A 247 -3.12 -13.15 -5.62
N ASP A 248 -3.42 -13.26 -6.92
CA ASP A 248 -4.12 -14.42 -7.50
C ASP A 248 -3.32 -15.72 -7.36
N GLU A 249 -2.00 -15.65 -7.52
CA GLU A 249 -1.11 -16.79 -7.36
C GLU A 249 -1.09 -17.27 -5.89
N ALA A 250 -1.08 -16.33 -4.95
CA ALA A 250 -1.17 -16.64 -3.53
C ALA A 250 -2.51 -17.31 -3.17
N LEU A 251 -3.64 -16.83 -3.70
CA LEU A 251 -4.95 -17.45 -3.44
C LEU A 251 -5.04 -18.87 -4.02
N LYS A 252 -4.48 -19.11 -5.22
CA LYS A 252 -4.41 -20.45 -5.80
C LYS A 252 -3.55 -21.40 -4.98
N ARG A 253 -2.50 -20.89 -4.32
CA ARG A 253 -1.60 -21.66 -3.46
C ARG A 253 -2.23 -22.03 -2.12
N TYR A 254 -3.11 -21.18 -1.60
CA TYR A 254 -3.72 -21.31 -0.28
C TYR A 254 -5.25 -21.37 -0.35
N PRO A 255 -5.85 -22.45 -0.90
CA PRO A 255 -7.30 -22.58 -0.95
C PRO A 255 -7.89 -22.85 0.45
N VAL A 256 -9.14 -22.44 0.66
CA VAL A 256 -9.86 -22.67 1.92
C VAL A 256 -9.88 -24.15 2.29
N GLY A 257 -9.63 -24.45 3.56
CA GLY A 257 -9.60 -25.79 4.10
C GLY A 257 -8.25 -26.52 3.96
N ALA A 258 -7.30 -25.96 3.19
CA ALA A 258 -5.98 -26.54 3.04
C ALA A 258 -5.19 -26.55 4.36
N THR A 259 -4.47 -27.64 4.61
CA THR A 259 -3.52 -27.73 5.71
C THR A 259 -2.21 -27.06 5.31
N VAL A 260 -1.71 -26.15 6.14
CA VAL A 260 -0.53 -25.34 5.85
C VAL A 260 0.42 -25.33 7.04
N THR A 261 1.70 -25.13 6.77
CA THR A 261 2.68 -24.86 7.82
C THR A 261 2.68 -23.37 8.14
N VAL A 262 2.40 -23.05 9.39
CA VAL A 262 2.46 -21.69 9.92
C VAL A 262 3.80 -21.51 10.63
N TYR A 263 4.53 -20.48 10.26
CA TYR A 263 5.74 -20.05 10.95
C TYR A 263 5.38 -18.96 11.96
N TYR A 264 5.83 -19.09 13.19
CA TYR A 264 5.55 -18.11 14.24
C TYR A 264 6.75 -17.85 15.16
N ASP A 265 6.83 -16.65 15.72
CA ASP A 265 7.81 -16.31 16.76
C ASP A 265 7.46 -17.04 18.06
N PRO A 266 8.32 -17.93 18.62
CA PRO A 266 8.03 -18.63 19.87
C PRO A 266 7.83 -17.70 21.07
N ALA A 267 8.42 -16.51 21.04
CA ALA A 267 8.26 -15.50 22.09
C ALA A 267 6.94 -14.70 21.95
N ASP A 268 6.41 -14.62 20.72
CA ASP A 268 5.17 -13.91 20.39
C ASP A 268 4.42 -14.63 19.24
N PRO A 269 3.58 -15.63 19.53
CA PRO A 269 2.90 -16.40 18.47
C PRO A 269 1.90 -15.61 17.62
N ASP A 270 1.52 -14.39 18.04
CA ASP A 270 0.75 -13.48 17.20
C ASP A 270 1.59 -12.99 16.00
N SER A 271 2.92 -13.02 16.09
CA SER A 271 3.83 -12.80 14.97
C SER A 271 3.98 -14.09 14.15
N ASN A 272 3.13 -14.24 13.13
CA ASN A 272 3.05 -15.43 12.30
C ASN A 272 2.91 -15.13 10.79
N VAL A 273 3.38 -16.06 9.95
CA VAL A 273 3.31 -16.02 8.49
C VAL A 273 3.22 -17.43 7.88
N LEU A 274 2.67 -17.56 6.67
CA LEU A 274 2.68 -18.82 5.90
C LEU A 274 4.01 -19.02 5.16
N GLU A 275 4.65 -17.93 4.72
CA GLU A 275 5.92 -17.91 4.02
C GLU A 275 6.94 -17.05 4.78
N ARG A 276 7.90 -17.71 5.44
CA ARG A 276 9.02 -17.03 6.13
C ARG A 276 10.18 -16.67 5.20
N ASP A 277 10.26 -17.33 4.05
CA ASP A 277 11.36 -17.15 3.11
C ASP A 277 11.14 -15.90 2.27
N ALA A 278 12.24 -15.26 1.89
CA ALA A 278 12.16 -14.12 1.00
C ALA A 278 11.60 -14.57 -0.37
N PRO A 279 10.72 -13.75 -1.01
CA PRO A 279 10.19 -14.08 -2.32
C PRO A 279 11.31 -14.40 -3.32
N LYS A 280 11.12 -15.45 -4.11
CA LYS A 280 12.08 -15.81 -5.17
C LYS A 280 12.22 -14.63 -6.12
N GLY A 281 13.40 -14.01 -6.15
CA GLY A 281 13.68 -12.85 -7.00
C GLY A 281 13.76 -11.51 -6.28
N ILE A 282 13.57 -11.43 -4.95
CA ILE A 282 13.76 -10.16 -4.23
C ILE A 282 15.16 -9.55 -4.47
N VAL A 283 16.20 -10.37 -4.51
CA VAL A 283 17.58 -9.94 -4.80
C VAL A 283 17.70 -9.41 -6.22
N LYS A 284 17.04 -10.06 -7.19
CA LYS A 284 17.00 -9.59 -8.59
C LYS A 284 16.22 -8.28 -8.70
N GLY A 285 15.12 -8.13 -7.96
CA GLY A 285 14.32 -6.91 -7.90
C GLY A 285 15.09 -5.75 -7.28
N CYS A 286 15.66 -5.94 -6.09
CA CYS A 286 16.51 -4.95 -5.42
C CYS A 286 17.73 -4.59 -6.28
N GLY A 287 18.40 -5.59 -6.88
CA GLY A 287 19.49 -5.38 -7.81
C GLY A 287 19.07 -4.59 -9.05
N GLY A 288 17.88 -4.86 -9.60
CA GLY A 288 17.31 -4.11 -10.72
C GLY A 288 17.00 -2.66 -10.36
N VAL A 289 16.45 -2.39 -9.17
CA VAL A 289 16.21 -1.03 -8.68
C VAL A 289 17.53 -0.28 -8.51
N LEU A 290 18.52 -0.90 -7.88
CA LEU A 290 19.84 -0.29 -7.70
C LEU A 290 20.53 -0.04 -9.05
N ALA A 291 20.45 -0.98 -10.00
CA ALA A 291 21.00 -0.82 -11.34
C ALA A 291 20.30 0.32 -12.09
N PHE A 292 18.97 0.45 -11.98
CA PHE A 292 18.21 1.55 -12.59
C PHE A 292 18.68 2.91 -12.09
N PHE A 293 18.77 3.10 -10.77
CA PHE A 293 19.29 4.33 -10.19
C PHE A 293 20.77 4.55 -10.54
N GLY A 294 21.58 3.49 -10.56
CA GLY A 294 22.98 3.53 -10.99
C GLY A 294 23.14 4.03 -12.42
N VAL A 295 22.30 3.58 -13.36
CA VAL A 295 22.29 4.07 -14.75
C VAL A 295 21.89 5.54 -14.83
N ILE A 296 20.89 5.97 -14.06
CA ILE A 296 20.49 7.39 -14.00
C ILE A 296 21.64 8.25 -13.48
N ILE A 297 22.26 7.86 -12.36
CA ILE A 297 23.38 8.57 -11.75
C ILE A 297 24.57 8.62 -12.71
N ALA A 298 24.89 7.50 -13.37
CA ALA A 298 25.96 7.43 -14.37
C ALA A 298 25.68 8.31 -15.59
N GLY A 299 24.43 8.35 -16.08
CA GLY A 299 24.01 9.21 -17.18
C GLY A 299 24.11 10.69 -16.84
N ILE A 300 23.66 11.08 -15.63
CA ILE A 300 23.82 12.44 -15.11
C ILE A 300 25.30 12.77 -14.99
N TYR A 301 26.10 11.91 -14.36
CA TYR A 301 27.54 12.11 -14.25
C TYR A 301 28.20 12.29 -15.61
N TRP A 302 27.91 11.44 -16.59
CA TRP A 302 28.46 11.55 -17.94
C TRP A 302 28.06 12.87 -18.62
N ALA A 303 26.80 13.26 -18.50
CA ALA A 303 26.30 14.52 -19.07
C ALA A 303 27.00 15.74 -18.48
N PHE A 304 27.31 15.74 -17.19
CA PHE A 304 28.03 16.84 -16.55
C PHE A 304 29.55 16.79 -16.78
N ALA A 305 30.16 15.61 -16.79
CA ALA A 305 31.61 15.45 -16.91
C ALA A 305 32.10 15.59 -18.36
N PHE A 306 31.37 15.04 -19.33
CA PHE A 306 31.79 14.98 -20.73
C PHE A 306 30.89 15.79 -21.66
N GLY A 307 29.62 16.01 -21.30
CA GLY A 307 28.67 16.78 -22.11
C GLY A 307 29.17 18.18 -22.50
N PRO A 308 29.79 18.97 -21.60
CA PRO A 308 30.36 20.27 -21.95
C PRO A 308 31.41 20.22 -23.07
N GLY A 309 32.32 19.24 -23.02
CA GLY A 309 33.39 19.10 -24.02
C GLY A 309 32.85 18.69 -25.38
N VAL A 310 31.93 17.72 -25.41
CA VAL A 310 31.26 17.26 -26.62
C VAL A 310 30.39 18.37 -27.23
N LEU A 311 29.68 19.14 -26.40
CA LEU A 311 28.85 20.23 -26.91
C LEU A 311 29.71 21.35 -27.49
N ARG A 312 30.81 21.75 -26.82
CA ARG A 312 31.71 22.79 -27.34
C ARG A 312 32.43 22.39 -28.63
N SER A 313 32.66 21.09 -28.89
CA SER A 313 33.28 20.65 -30.15
C SER A 313 32.34 20.76 -31.35
N VAL A 314 31.03 20.64 -31.12
CA VAL A 314 30.00 20.76 -32.16
C VAL A 314 29.45 22.20 -32.24
N ALA A 315 29.45 22.91 -31.12
CA ALA A 315 28.81 24.21 -30.93
C ALA A 315 29.67 25.08 -29.99
N PRO A 316 30.73 25.73 -30.51
CA PRO A 316 31.72 26.45 -29.69
C PRO A 316 31.12 27.61 -28.90
N ASP A 317 30.12 28.29 -29.47
CA ASP A 317 29.47 29.47 -28.88
C ASP A 317 28.22 29.14 -28.05
N ALA A 318 27.97 27.85 -27.78
CA ALA A 318 26.81 27.39 -27.05
C ALA A 318 26.83 27.85 -25.57
N ASP A 319 25.67 28.24 -25.05
CA ASP A 319 25.45 28.23 -23.60
C ASP A 319 25.33 26.78 -23.15
N VAL A 320 26.46 26.22 -22.70
CA VAL A 320 26.59 24.80 -22.37
C VAL A 320 25.61 24.35 -21.31
N THR A 321 25.42 25.17 -20.27
CA THR A 321 24.58 24.82 -19.13
C THR A 321 23.13 24.75 -19.57
N VAL A 322 22.62 25.81 -20.20
CA VAL A 322 21.21 25.89 -20.61
C VAL A 322 20.90 24.83 -21.67
N THR A 323 21.82 24.60 -22.61
CA THR A 323 21.63 23.62 -23.69
C THR A 323 21.53 22.18 -23.16
N LEU A 324 22.42 21.77 -22.23
CA LEU A 324 22.40 20.41 -21.67
C LEU A 324 21.17 20.16 -20.79
N PHE A 325 20.77 21.12 -19.96
CA PHE A 325 19.55 21.00 -19.16
C PHE A 325 18.30 20.92 -20.04
N ALA A 326 18.17 21.80 -21.03
CA ALA A 326 17.05 21.80 -21.95
C ALA A 326 16.98 20.48 -22.76
N ALA A 327 18.11 20.00 -23.30
CA ALA A 327 18.17 18.73 -24.01
C ALA A 327 17.82 17.53 -23.11
N GLY A 328 18.30 17.51 -21.87
CA GLY A 328 18.02 16.45 -20.89
C GLY A 328 16.54 16.38 -20.51
N ILE A 329 15.92 17.52 -20.19
CA ILE A 329 14.48 17.59 -19.89
C ILE A 329 13.65 17.20 -21.12
N GLY A 330 14.04 17.68 -22.31
CA GLY A 330 13.38 17.32 -23.56
C GLY A 330 13.40 15.81 -23.83
N LEU A 331 14.56 15.16 -23.62
CA LEU A 331 14.71 13.71 -23.76
C LEU A 331 13.87 12.95 -22.72
N ALA A 332 13.91 13.37 -21.46
CA ALA A 332 13.11 12.74 -20.41
C ALA A 332 11.60 12.84 -20.73
N ALA A 333 11.11 14.03 -21.09
CA ALA A 333 9.72 14.25 -21.48
C ALA A 333 9.31 13.39 -22.69
N LEU A 334 10.19 13.25 -23.69
CA LEU A 334 9.97 12.38 -24.85
C LEU A 334 9.90 10.90 -24.47
N VAL A 335 10.82 10.41 -23.64
CA VAL A 335 10.81 9.02 -23.16
C VAL A 335 9.54 8.73 -22.36
N PHE A 336 9.15 9.63 -21.45
CA PHE A 336 7.89 9.54 -20.71
C PHE A 336 6.68 9.54 -21.64
N PHE A 337 6.65 10.40 -22.66
CA PHE A 337 5.58 10.43 -23.66
C PHE A 337 5.48 9.11 -24.43
N LEU A 338 6.60 8.55 -24.88
CA LEU A 338 6.63 7.27 -25.59
C LEU A 338 6.19 6.10 -24.70
N ALA A 339 6.67 6.06 -23.46
CA ALA A 339 6.26 5.05 -22.47
C ALA A 339 4.77 5.15 -22.16
N TYR A 340 4.27 6.37 -21.93
CA TYR A 340 2.84 6.63 -21.71
C TYR A 340 2.01 6.19 -22.91
N ARG A 341 2.39 6.58 -24.14
CA ARG A 341 1.68 6.17 -25.36
C ARG A 341 1.65 4.65 -25.54
N ARG A 342 2.75 3.95 -25.25
CA ARG A 342 2.78 2.48 -25.27
C ARG A 342 1.81 1.88 -24.26
N ARG A 343 1.72 2.45 -23.05
CA ARG A 343 0.75 2.02 -22.02
C ARG A 343 -0.69 2.23 -22.48
N LEU A 344 -1.01 3.41 -23.02
CA LEU A 344 -2.34 3.71 -23.56
C LEU A 344 -2.74 2.75 -24.70
N LYS A 345 -1.80 2.43 -25.59
CA LYS A 345 -2.06 1.47 -26.68
C LYS A 345 -2.41 0.07 -26.16
N ARG A 346 -1.74 -0.38 -25.08
CA ARG A 346 -2.07 -1.66 -24.43
C ARG A 346 -3.42 -1.61 -23.74
N ALA A 347 -3.70 -0.51 -23.06
CA ALA A 347 -4.98 -0.32 -22.38
C ALA A 347 -6.18 -0.31 -23.32
N ASN A 348 -6.04 0.26 -24.52
CA ASN A 348 -7.11 0.22 -25.52
C ASN A 348 -7.45 -1.20 -26.00
N ALA A 349 -6.61 -2.19 -25.71
CA ALA A 349 -6.84 -3.60 -26.03
C ALA A 349 -7.26 -4.42 -24.80
N TRP A 350 -7.57 -3.77 -23.66
CA TRP A 350 -8.01 -4.45 -22.45
C TRP A 350 -9.40 -5.07 -22.61
N PRO A 351 -9.60 -6.33 -22.18
CA PRO A 351 -10.92 -6.95 -22.14
C PRO A 351 -11.87 -6.20 -21.19
N VAL A 352 -13.17 -6.42 -21.39
CA VAL A 352 -14.25 -5.75 -20.66
C VAL A 352 -15.05 -6.77 -19.86
N VAL A 353 -15.37 -6.43 -18.61
CA VAL A 353 -16.27 -7.19 -17.74
C VAL A 353 -17.31 -6.27 -17.11
N PRO A 354 -18.51 -6.78 -16.77
CA PRO A 354 -19.47 -6.01 -15.99
C PRO A 354 -18.94 -5.78 -14.56
N GLY A 355 -19.16 -4.57 -14.05
CA GLY A 355 -18.87 -4.18 -12.68
C GLY A 355 -19.99 -3.32 -12.08
N GLU A 356 -19.81 -2.92 -10.84
CA GLU A 356 -20.76 -2.10 -10.09
C GLU A 356 -20.05 -1.02 -9.28
N ILE A 357 -20.58 0.20 -9.31
CA ILE A 357 -20.09 1.30 -8.47
C ILE A 357 -20.51 1.05 -7.02
N VAL A 358 -19.54 0.90 -6.12
CA VAL A 358 -19.77 0.69 -4.69
C VAL A 358 -19.82 2.02 -3.95
N GLU A 359 -19.01 2.98 -4.37
CA GLU A 359 -18.94 4.29 -3.75
C GLU A 359 -18.76 5.38 -4.78
N SER A 360 -19.50 6.47 -4.64
CA SER A 360 -19.37 7.65 -5.49
C SER A 360 -19.61 8.91 -4.68
N ARG A 361 -18.55 9.68 -4.44
CA ARG A 361 -18.62 10.93 -3.66
C ARG A 361 -17.59 11.94 -4.12
N VAL A 362 -17.82 13.20 -3.78
CA VAL A 362 -16.81 14.26 -3.94
C VAL A 362 -16.10 14.45 -2.60
N GLU A 363 -14.78 14.31 -2.62
CA GLU A 363 -13.92 14.61 -1.47
C GLU A 363 -13.38 16.05 -1.62
N GLU A 364 -13.61 16.87 -0.58
CA GLU A 364 -13.02 18.21 -0.49
C GLU A 364 -11.65 18.12 0.20
N ARG A 365 -10.63 18.64 -0.48
CA ARG A 365 -9.25 18.68 0.01
C ARG A 365 -8.85 20.11 0.29
N GLY A 366 -8.54 20.41 1.54
CA GLY A 366 -7.89 21.65 1.96
C GLY A 366 -6.39 21.43 2.17
N SER A 367 -5.55 22.27 1.58
CA SER A 367 -4.16 22.39 2.01
C SER A 367 -4.08 23.59 2.95
N SER A 368 -3.72 23.34 4.22
CA SER A 368 -3.42 24.38 5.18
C SER A 368 -1.98 24.19 5.65
N ASP A 369 -1.07 24.96 5.05
CA ASP A 369 0.06 25.54 5.76
C ASP A 369 0.48 26.78 4.97
N THR A 370 0.26 27.97 5.55
CA THR A 370 0.83 29.26 5.12
C THR A 370 0.35 29.92 3.81
N GLY A 371 -0.97 29.94 3.50
CA GLY A 371 -1.51 30.76 2.40
C GLY A 371 -3.05 30.75 2.23
N PRO A 372 -3.63 31.48 1.25
CA PRO A 372 -5.07 31.46 0.98
C PRO A 372 -5.54 30.03 0.65
N THR A 373 -6.55 29.55 1.37
CA THR A 373 -7.03 28.17 1.32
C THR A 373 -7.45 27.77 -0.09
N ARG A 374 -6.59 27.02 -0.79
CA ARG A 374 -6.93 26.45 -2.10
C ARG A 374 -7.66 25.14 -1.88
N ARG A 375 -9.00 25.18 -1.94
CA ARG A 375 -9.86 23.98 -1.93
C ARG A 375 -9.73 23.27 -3.26
N SER A 376 -9.42 21.98 -3.24
CA SER A 376 -9.48 21.11 -4.41
C SER A 376 -10.55 20.05 -4.20
N TYR A 377 -11.27 19.70 -5.26
CA TYR A 377 -12.34 18.71 -5.20
C TYR A 377 -11.93 17.51 -6.04
N VAL A 378 -12.04 16.32 -5.47
CA VAL A 378 -11.64 15.07 -6.11
C VAL A 378 -12.82 14.11 -6.13
N PRO A 379 -13.23 13.60 -7.31
CA PRO A 379 -14.25 12.57 -7.38
C PRO A 379 -13.64 11.24 -6.93
N ILE A 380 -14.26 10.62 -5.94
CA ILE A 380 -13.95 9.26 -5.50
C ILE A 380 -15.04 8.36 -6.06
N VAL A 381 -14.70 7.57 -7.07
CA VAL A 381 -15.58 6.57 -7.68
C VAL A 381 -14.92 5.21 -7.49
N GLU A 382 -15.42 4.41 -6.55
CA GLU A 382 -14.95 3.06 -6.27
C GLU A 382 -15.92 2.05 -6.87
N TYR A 383 -15.40 1.08 -7.58
CA TYR A 383 -16.19 0.06 -8.25
C TYR A 383 -15.59 -1.33 -8.04
N ARG A 384 -16.47 -2.34 -8.05
CA ARG A 384 -16.11 -3.76 -7.95
C ARG A 384 -16.44 -4.49 -9.25
N TYR A 385 -15.63 -5.47 -9.59
CA TYR A 385 -15.77 -6.29 -10.79
C TYR A 385 -15.20 -7.68 -10.53
N GLU A 386 -15.66 -8.66 -11.31
CA GLU A 386 -15.26 -10.04 -11.14
C GLU A 386 -14.42 -10.52 -12.33
N VAL A 387 -13.28 -11.13 -12.05
CA VAL A 387 -12.42 -11.77 -13.06
C VAL A 387 -12.08 -13.16 -12.55
N ALA A 388 -12.40 -14.19 -13.34
CA ALA A 388 -12.10 -15.59 -13.03
C ALA A 388 -12.55 -16.04 -11.62
N GLY A 389 -13.73 -15.61 -11.16
CA GLY A 389 -14.28 -15.99 -9.85
C GLY A 389 -13.77 -15.16 -8.67
N GLN A 390 -12.94 -14.14 -8.91
CA GLN A 390 -12.40 -13.27 -7.88
C GLN A 390 -12.91 -11.84 -8.03
N THR A 391 -13.30 -11.24 -6.91
CA THR A 391 -13.79 -9.86 -6.85
C THR A 391 -12.61 -8.90 -6.67
N TYR A 392 -12.45 -7.97 -7.59
CA TYR A 392 -11.47 -6.88 -7.51
C TYR A 392 -12.20 -5.56 -7.31
N ALA A 393 -11.50 -4.57 -6.76
CA ALA A 393 -11.96 -3.19 -6.74
C ALA A 393 -10.93 -2.24 -7.34
N SER A 394 -11.40 -1.13 -7.89
CA SER A 394 -10.55 -0.04 -8.37
C SER A 394 -11.27 1.30 -8.20
N ARG A 395 -10.47 2.37 -8.17
CA ARG A 395 -10.95 3.77 -8.14
C ARG A 395 -10.65 4.53 -9.42
N GLN A 396 -10.01 3.87 -10.37
CA GLN A 396 -9.46 4.53 -11.53
C GLN A 396 -10.57 4.72 -12.57
N VAL A 397 -11.01 5.96 -12.77
CA VAL A 397 -12.01 6.28 -13.79
C VAL A 397 -11.37 6.23 -15.18
N ALA A 398 -10.23 6.89 -15.36
CA ALA A 398 -9.48 6.88 -16.62
C ALA A 398 -7.98 6.66 -16.37
N ILE A 399 -7.29 6.05 -17.33
CA ILE A 399 -5.86 5.79 -17.21
C ILE A 399 -5.06 7.08 -17.37
N GLY A 400 -4.25 7.39 -16.35
CA GLY A 400 -3.25 8.47 -16.42
C GLY A 400 -3.74 9.86 -16.07
N LEU A 401 -4.98 10.02 -15.58
CA LEU A 401 -5.49 11.31 -15.11
C LEU A 401 -6.25 11.13 -13.79
N ASP A 402 -5.62 11.48 -12.67
CA ASP A 402 -6.37 11.75 -11.45
C ASP A 402 -7.05 13.10 -11.63
N VAL A 403 -8.38 13.08 -11.72
CA VAL A 403 -9.19 14.28 -11.98
C VAL A 403 -9.30 15.10 -10.69
N SER A 404 -8.19 15.71 -10.26
CA SER A 404 -8.25 16.77 -9.26
C SER A 404 -8.60 18.09 -9.95
N GLY A 405 -9.66 18.76 -9.50
CA GLY A 405 -10.17 19.92 -10.21
C GLY A 405 -11.15 20.78 -9.43
N SER A 406 -11.91 21.60 -10.17
CA SER A 406 -13.02 22.38 -9.62
C SER A 406 -14.16 21.46 -9.20
N ARG A 407 -14.98 21.90 -8.23
CA ARG A 407 -16.14 21.15 -7.74
C ARG A 407 -17.04 20.65 -8.86
N ALA A 408 -17.29 21.50 -9.86
CA ALA A 408 -18.12 21.16 -11.01
C ALA A 408 -17.59 19.97 -11.83
N ILE A 409 -16.28 19.76 -11.91
CA ILE A 409 -15.69 18.60 -12.60
C ILE A 409 -15.90 17.34 -11.76
N ALA A 410 -15.66 17.43 -10.46
CA ALA A 410 -15.87 16.31 -9.54
C ALA A 410 -17.34 15.88 -9.48
N ASP A 411 -18.27 16.84 -9.38
CA ASP A 411 -19.72 16.61 -9.39
C ASP A 411 -20.17 15.95 -10.71
N ARG A 412 -19.58 16.35 -11.85
CA ARG A 412 -19.88 15.74 -13.15
C ARG A 412 -19.47 14.27 -13.22
N VAL A 413 -18.29 13.92 -12.68
CA VAL A 413 -17.80 12.54 -12.68
C VAL A 413 -18.66 11.67 -11.76
N VAL A 414 -18.94 12.14 -10.55
CA VAL A 414 -19.82 11.45 -9.59
C VAL A 414 -21.24 11.29 -10.15
N GLY A 415 -21.76 12.31 -10.83
CA GLY A 415 -23.08 12.25 -11.49
C GLY A 415 -23.15 11.26 -12.66
N ARG A 416 -22.02 10.98 -13.34
CA ARG A 416 -21.94 9.95 -14.38
C ARG A 416 -21.91 8.54 -13.80
N TYR A 417 -21.30 8.38 -12.62
CA TYR A 417 -21.09 7.09 -11.96
C TYR A 417 -21.75 7.07 -10.58
N PRO A 418 -23.08 7.06 -10.47
CA PRO A 418 -23.74 6.98 -9.17
C PRO A 418 -23.54 5.61 -8.51
N ALA A 419 -23.56 5.57 -7.17
CA ALA A 419 -23.46 4.31 -6.43
C ALA A 419 -24.60 3.34 -6.81
N GLY A 420 -24.28 2.06 -6.93
CA GLY A 420 -25.18 0.99 -7.41
C GLY A 420 -25.29 0.90 -8.94
N ALA A 421 -24.69 1.82 -9.70
CA ALA A 421 -24.73 1.74 -11.16
C ALA A 421 -23.91 0.56 -11.69
N LYS A 422 -24.46 -0.16 -12.67
CA LYS A 422 -23.72 -1.17 -13.45
C LYS A 422 -22.88 -0.46 -14.51
N VAL A 423 -21.61 -0.83 -14.59
CA VAL A 423 -20.63 -0.21 -15.48
C VAL A 423 -19.80 -1.25 -16.20
N GLU A 424 -19.26 -0.88 -17.35
CA GLU A 424 -18.24 -1.68 -18.04
C GLU A 424 -16.86 -1.35 -17.45
N VAL A 425 -16.12 -2.39 -17.09
CA VAL A 425 -14.79 -2.26 -16.50
C VAL A 425 -13.77 -2.88 -17.46
N HIS A 426 -12.82 -2.06 -17.90
CA HIS A 426 -11.67 -2.51 -18.68
C HIS A 426 -10.55 -2.92 -17.73
N TYR A 427 -10.00 -4.13 -17.84
CA TYR A 427 -8.94 -4.62 -16.94
C TYR A 427 -7.71 -5.12 -17.71
N ASP A 428 -6.52 -5.02 -17.09
CA ASP A 428 -5.31 -5.61 -17.66
C ASP A 428 -5.33 -7.14 -17.47
N PRO A 429 -5.38 -7.97 -18.53
CA PRO A 429 -5.39 -9.42 -18.39
C PRO A 429 -4.09 -9.98 -17.80
N ALA A 430 -2.98 -9.24 -17.87
CA ALA A 430 -1.73 -9.61 -17.23
C ALA A 430 -1.66 -9.19 -15.75
N ASN A 431 -2.57 -8.32 -15.31
CA ASN A 431 -2.67 -7.83 -13.94
C ASN A 431 -4.11 -7.37 -13.64
N PRO A 432 -5.04 -8.29 -13.29
CA PRO A 432 -6.46 -7.96 -13.10
C PRO A 432 -6.73 -6.90 -12.03
N SER A 433 -5.77 -6.62 -11.15
CA SER A 433 -5.85 -5.52 -10.17
C SER A 433 -5.77 -4.13 -10.81
N GLU A 434 -5.33 -4.01 -12.07
CA GLU A 434 -5.30 -2.76 -12.82
C GLU A 434 -6.52 -2.70 -13.74
N ALA A 435 -7.44 -1.77 -13.45
CA ALA A 435 -8.65 -1.57 -14.24
C ALA A 435 -9.03 -0.09 -14.35
N ALA A 436 -9.81 0.24 -15.37
CA ALA A 436 -10.38 1.57 -15.61
C ALA A 436 -11.82 1.49 -16.16
N LEU A 437 -12.65 2.49 -15.85
CA LEU A 437 -14.00 2.60 -16.42
C LEU A 437 -13.99 3.17 -17.84
N GLU A 438 -13.06 4.08 -18.10
CA GLU A 438 -12.94 4.77 -19.37
C GLU A 438 -11.57 4.49 -20.00
N ASN A 439 -11.59 4.12 -21.28
CA ASN A 439 -10.37 4.09 -22.07
C ASN A 439 -9.85 5.53 -22.29
N PRO A 440 -8.54 5.75 -22.12
CA PRO A 440 -7.95 7.05 -22.36
C PRO A 440 -7.94 7.34 -23.87
N THR A 441 -8.89 8.14 -24.33
CA THR A 441 -9.07 8.42 -25.77
C THR A 441 -8.05 9.40 -26.35
N ARG A 442 -7.28 10.13 -25.53
CA ARG A 442 -6.26 11.08 -26.01
C ARG A 442 -5.01 11.06 -25.14
N ALA A 443 -3.89 10.64 -25.72
CA ALA A 443 -2.58 10.95 -25.16
C ALA A 443 -2.46 12.47 -25.08
N SER A 444 -2.18 13.01 -23.88
CA SER A 444 -1.87 14.43 -23.76
C SER A 444 -0.63 14.72 -24.59
N TRP A 445 -0.78 15.53 -25.63
CA TRP A 445 0.32 16.02 -26.45
C TRP A 445 1.17 17.05 -25.68
N ALA A 446 0.78 17.43 -24.45
CA ALA A 446 1.51 18.37 -23.62
C ALA A 446 2.95 17.90 -23.37
N LEU A 447 3.18 16.62 -23.06
CA LEU A 447 4.55 16.10 -22.88
C LEU A 447 5.38 16.19 -24.16
N LEU A 448 4.75 15.99 -25.33
CA LEU A 448 5.44 16.16 -26.62
C LEU A 448 5.73 17.64 -26.90
N GLY A 449 4.79 18.54 -26.60
CA GLY A 449 4.96 19.98 -26.72
C GLY A 449 6.08 20.51 -25.81
N ILE A 450 6.13 20.04 -24.56
CA ILE A 450 7.23 20.32 -23.62
C ILE A 450 8.55 19.82 -24.18
N ALA A 451 8.60 18.58 -24.67
CA ALA A 451 9.80 18.03 -25.29
C ALA A 451 10.27 18.88 -26.48
N ALA A 452 9.37 19.25 -27.39
CA ALA A 452 9.67 20.08 -28.55
C ALA A 452 10.16 21.48 -28.16
N ALA A 453 9.52 22.12 -27.17
CA ALA A 453 9.94 23.43 -26.66
C ALA A 453 11.34 23.36 -26.02
N CYS A 454 11.61 22.34 -25.21
CA CYS A 454 12.92 22.12 -24.61
C CYS A 454 14.00 21.88 -25.69
N PHE A 455 13.71 21.10 -26.74
CA PHE A 455 14.66 20.94 -27.84
C PHE A 455 14.85 22.21 -28.66
N ALA A 456 13.81 23.03 -28.86
CA ALA A 456 13.93 24.32 -29.53
C ALA A 456 14.82 25.29 -28.72
N VAL A 457 14.65 25.34 -27.39
CA VAL A 457 15.54 26.10 -26.49
C VAL A 457 16.98 25.61 -26.61
N ALA A 458 17.20 24.29 -26.53
CA ALA A 458 18.53 23.71 -26.66
C ALA A 458 19.18 24.04 -28.02
N LEU A 459 18.41 24.05 -29.09
CA LEU A 459 18.86 24.38 -30.44
C LEU A 459 19.18 25.88 -30.59
N TYR A 460 18.39 26.76 -29.97
CA TYR A 460 18.63 28.19 -29.97
C TYR A 460 19.89 28.55 -29.15
N THR A 461 20.03 27.97 -27.95
CA THR A 461 21.16 28.26 -27.07
C THR A 461 22.45 27.58 -27.50
N SER A 462 22.38 26.57 -28.37
CA SER A 462 23.56 25.96 -28.97
C SER A 462 24.19 26.84 -30.06
N ARG A 463 23.46 27.81 -30.63
CA ARG A 463 23.92 28.68 -31.72
C ARG A 463 24.44 27.93 -32.96
N ILE A 464 24.06 26.66 -33.14
CA ILE A 464 24.48 25.83 -34.28
C ILE A 464 23.86 26.32 -35.60
N LEU A 465 22.71 27.00 -35.54
CA LEU A 465 21.94 27.44 -36.70
C LEU A 465 22.12 28.92 -37.08
N HIS A 466 23.05 29.63 -36.44
CA HIS A 466 23.28 31.05 -36.67
C HIS A 466 24.66 31.36 -37.24
#